data_AF-A0A2E2XH22-F1
#
_entry.id   AF-A0A2E2XH22-F1
#
_cell.length_a   1.000
_cell.length_b   1.000
_cell.length_c   1.000
_cell.angle_alpha   90.00
_cell.angle_beta   90.00
_cell.angle_gamma   90.00
#
_symmetry.space_group_name_H-M   'P 1'
#
loop_
_entity.id
_entity.type
_entity.pdbx_description
1 polymer ?
#
loop_
_entity_poly.entity_id
_entity_poly.type
_entity_poly.pdbx_seq_one_letter_code
_entity_poly.pdbx_strand_id
1 'polypeptide(L)'
;MKQWLERVESSLSKALEAIESGDEIPKENMYMLAPLFYSQVNNMNNEQLLREMSEENEEQFKEDCSHDENSKSQYKFHYVSSFLNCYVVAGKIDEMKFDRIMNYINENLNLFEEGYEPY
;
A
#
# COMPACT_ATOMS: atom_id res chain seq x y z
N MET A 1 4.42 16.44 5.10
CA MET A 1 4.87 15.06 5.32
C MET A 1 4.11 14.42 6.47
N LYS A 2 4.03 15.05 7.64
CA LYS A 2 3.22 14.56 8.79
C LYS A 2 1.79 14.11 8.45
N GLN A 3 1.04 14.89 7.68
CA GLN A 3 -0.33 14.52 7.27
C GLN A 3 -0.39 13.23 6.42
N TRP A 4 0.66 12.95 5.64
CA TRP A 4 0.75 11.71 4.85
C TRP A 4 1.05 10.53 5.75
N LEU A 5 1.94 10.71 6.74
CA LEU A 5 2.22 9.70 7.76
C LEU A 5 0.95 9.35 8.54
N GLU A 6 0.25 10.33 9.12
CA GLU A 6 -1.00 10.10 9.86
C GLU A 6 -2.07 9.39 9.00
N ARG A 7 -2.15 9.75 7.71
CA ARG A 7 -3.08 9.13 6.77
C ARG A 7 -2.71 7.67 6.49
N VAL A 8 -1.43 7.39 6.26
CA VAL A 8 -0.93 6.05 5.98
C VAL A 8 -1.03 5.17 7.21
N GLU A 9 -0.67 5.67 8.40
CA GLU A 9 -0.85 4.96 9.67
C GLU A 9 -2.32 4.57 9.87
N SER A 10 -3.23 5.53 9.72
CA SER A 10 -4.67 5.26 9.88
C SER A 10 -5.18 4.22 8.89
N SER A 11 -4.72 4.24 7.64
CA SER A 11 -5.12 3.27 6.63
C SER A 11 -4.50 1.90 6.89
N LEU A 12 -3.21 1.85 7.24
CA LEU A 12 -2.47 0.64 7.56
C LEU A 12 -3.08 -0.08 8.77
N SER A 13 -3.44 0.65 9.84
CA SER A 13 -4.13 0.06 10.99
C SER A 13 -5.43 -0.63 10.59
N LYS A 14 -6.25 -0.02 9.73
CA LYS A 14 -7.49 -0.65 9.24
C LYS A 14 -7.22 -1.90 8.39
N ALA A 15 -6.16 -1.89 7.60
CA ALA A 15 -5.78 -3.06 6.81
C ALA A 15 -5.31 -4.21 7.69
N LEU A 16 -4.51 -3.91 8.71
CA LEU A 16 -4.08 -4.87 9.73
C LEU A 16 -5.30 -5.46 10.46
N GLU A 17 -6.23 -4.62 10.91
CA GLU A 17 -7.47 -5.07 11.54
C GLU A 17 -8.30 -5.97 10.60
N ALA A 18 -8.36 -5.65 9.30
CA ALA A 18 -9.11 -6.43 8.31
C ALA A 18 -8.51 -7.84 8.10
N ILE A 19 -7.18 -7.98 8.07
CA ILE A 19 -6.52 -9.29 7.94
C ILE A 19 -6.45 -10.07 9.26
N GLU A 20 -6.56 -9.40 10.41
CA GLU A 20 -6.61 -10.06 11.73
C GLU A 20 -8.03 -10.54 12.08
N SER A 21 -9.06 -9.84 11.62
CA SER A 21 -10.46 -10.16 11.90
C SER A 21 -11.09 -11.13 10.89
N GLY A 22 -10.48 -11.31 9.71
CA GLY A 22 -10.94 -12.23 8.68
C GLY A 22 -10.07 -13.49 8.60
N ASP A 23 -10.69 -14.67 8.61
CA ASP A 23 -10.01 -15.95 8.34
C ASP A 23 -9.60 -16.13 6.86
N GLU A 24 -9.94 -15.18 5.96
CA GLU A 24 -9.92 -15.41 4.51
C GLU A 24 -8.86 -14.63 3.71
N ILE A 25 -8.19 -13.62 4.26
CA ILE A 25 -7.22 -12.80 3.50
C ILE A 25 -5.78 -13.11 3.97
N PRO A 26 -4.97 -13.80 3.16
CA PRO A 26 -3.54 -13.96 3.44
C PRO A 26 -2.86 -12.60 3.58
N LYS A 27 -1.91 -12.49 4.51
CA LYS A 27 -1.22 -11.22 4.80
C LYS A 27 -0.56 -10.66 3.54
N GLU A 28 0.02 -11.53 2.73
CA GLU A 28 0.69 -11.23 1.46
C GLU A 28 -0.26 -10.50 0.49
N ASN A 29 -1.57 -10.76 0.58
CA ASN A 29 -2.58 -10.13 -0.28
C ASN A 29 -3.15 -8.83 0.33
N MET A 30 -2.63 -8.35 1.46
CA MET A 30 -3.16 -7.16 2.14
C MET A 30 -3.15 -5.92 1.22
N TYR A 31 -2.21 -5.82 0.28
CA TYR A 31 -2.15 -4.71 -0.68
C TYR A 31 -3.41 -4.56 -1.53
N MET A 32 -4.16 -5.66 -1.77
CA MET A 32 -5.42 -5.63 -2.51
C MET A 32 -6.51 -4.81 -1.80
N LEU A 33 -6.36 -4.51 -0.50
CA LEU A 33 -7.26 -3.66 0.26
C LEU A 33 -7.01 -2.16 0.02
N ALA A 34 -5.90 -1.78 -0.60
CA ALA A 34 -5.54 -0.37 -0.80
C ALA A 34 -6.59 0.42 -1.60
N PRO A 35 -7.10 -0.04 -2.75
CA PRO A 35 -8.15 0.67 -3.49
C PRO A 35 -9.43 0.85 -2.66
N LEU A 36 -9.81 -0.17 -1.88
CA LEU A 36 -10.99 -0.10 -1.00
C LEU A 36 -10.82 1.01 0.04
N PHE A 37 -9.72 1.04 0.79
CA PHE A 37 -9.52 2.06 1.81
C PHE A 37 -9.28 3.45 1.23
N TYR A 38 -8.62 3.55 0.07
CA TYR A 38 -8.52 4.79 -0.70
C TYR A 38 -9.92 5.32 -1.03
N SER A 39 -10.83 4.47 -1.52
CA SER A 39 -12.20 4.85 -1.86
C SER A 39 -12.95 5.43 -0.65
N GLN A 40 -12.80 4.81 0.52
CA GLN A 40 -13.46 5.22 1.76
C GLN A 40 -12.93 6.57 2.26
N VAL A 41 -11.61 6.75 2.26
CA VAL A 41 -10.96 8.01 2.70
C VAL A 41 -11.36 9.18 1.79
N ASN A 42 -11.57 8.92 0.50
CA ASN A 42 -11.89 9.96 -0.48
C ASN A 42 -13.39 10.05 -0.83
N ASN A 43 -14.27 9.29 -0.15
CA ASN A 43 -15.70 9.18 -0.46
C ASN A 43 -15.98 8.95 -1.96
N MET A 44 -15.22 8.02 -2.55
CA MET A 44 -15.21 7.76 -3.98
C MET A 44 -15.95 6.45 -4.31
N ASN A 45 -16.71 6.46 -5.41
CA ASN A 45 -17.44 5.29 -5.92
C ASN A 45 -17.17 5.02 -7.42
N ASN A 46 -16.05 5.53 -7.95
CA ASN A 46 -15.66 5.30 -9.34
C ASN A 46 -15.07 3.90 -9.50
N GLU A 47 -15.90 2.93 -9.88
CA GLU A 47 -15.49 1.54 -10.06
C GLU A 47 -14.40 1.34 -11.10
N GLN A 48 -14.39 2.14 -12.19
CA GLN A 48 -13.37 2.03 -13.22
C GLN A 48 -12.00 2.41 -12.67
N LEU A 49 -11.93 3.53 -11.95
CA LEU A 49 -10.68 3.97 -11.32
C LEU A 49 -10.22 3.00 -10.23
N LEU A 50 -11.14 2.37 -9.49
CA LEU A 50 -10.79 1.35 -8.50
C LEU A 50 -10.22 0.07 -9.15
N ARG A 51 -10.71 -0.30 -10.34
CA ARG A 51 -10.14 -1.41 -11.12
C ARG A 51 -8.73 -1.09 -11.58
N GLU A 52 -8.53 0.10 -12.16
CA GLU A 52 -7.21 0.58 -12.58
C GLU A 52 -6.22 0.58 -11.41
N MET A 53 -6.61 1.10 -10.24
CA MET A 53 -5.78 1.03 -9.02
C MET A 53 -5.45 -0.41 -8.61
N SER A 54 -6.40 -1.34 -8.77
CA SER A 54 -6.17 -2.74 -8.43
C SER A 54 -5.19 -3.41 -9.39
N GLU A 55 -5.30 -3.11 -10.69
CA GLU A 55 -4.43 -3.63 -11.75
C GLU A 55 -2.99 -3.11 -11.57
N GLU A 56 -2.81 -1.80 -11.39
CA GLU A 56 -1.48 -1.19 -11.17
C GLU A 56 -0.80 -1.69 -9.90
N ASN A 57 -1.55 -1.86 -8.80
CA ASN A 57 -1.01 -2.41 -7.55
C ASN A 57 -0.61 -3.88 -7.68
N GLU A 58 -1.38 -4.67 -8.43
CA GLU A 58 -1.08 -6.07 -8.72
C GLU A 58 0.20 -6.20 -9.57
N GLU A 59 0.38 -5.32 -10.56
CA GLU A 59 1.60 -5.27 -11.37
C GLU A 59 2.82 -4.89 -10.53
N GLN A 60 2.70 -3.86 -9.68
CA GLN A 60 3.77 -3.45 -8.77
C GLN A 60 4.19 -4.59 -7.83
N PHE A 61 3.24 -5.27 -7.20
CA PHE A 61 3.52 -6.40 -6.31
C PHE A 61 4.21 -7.56 -7.03
N LYS A 62 3.75 -7.89 -8.24
CA LYS A 62 4.35 -8.95 -9.06
C LYS A 62 5.77 -8.62 -9.48
N GLU A 63 6.02 -7.38 -9.87
CA GLU A 63 7.35 -6.91 -10.25
C GLU A 63 8.31 -7.08 -9.05
N ASP A 64 7.94 -6.56 -7.87
CA ASP A 64 8.76 -6.68 -6.66
C ASP A 64 9.04 -8.15 -6.29
N CYS A 65 8.02 -9.02 -6.37
CA CYS A 65 8.17 -10.45 -6.10
C CYS A 65 8.99 -11.19 -7.16
N SER A 66 9.07 -10.66 -8.39
CA SER A 66 9.90 -11.25 -9.45
C SER A 66 11.39 -10.99 -9.24
N HIS A 67 11.74 -9.89 -8.56
CA HIS A 67 13.11 -9.55 -8.18
C HIS A 67 13.54 -10.24 -6.88
N ASP A 68 12.63 -10.35 -5.90
CA ASP A 68 12.85 -11.06 -4.64
C ASP A 68 11.58 -11.77 -4.18
N GLU A 69 11.57 -13.10 -4.21
CA GLU A 69 10.40 -13.89 -3.78
C GLU A 69 10.06 -13.67 -2.30
N ASN A 70 11.03 -13.27 -1.45
CA ASN A 70 10.79 -12.96 -0.05
C ASN A 70 10.11 -11.60 0.15
N SER A 71 10.04 -10.78 -0.90
CA SER A 71 9.34 -9.50 -0.89
C SER A 71 7.88 -9.67 -0.49
N LYS A 72 7.23 -10.77 -0.85
CA LYS A 72 5.84 -11.08 -0.46
C LYS A 72 5.61 -11.03 1.06
N SER A 73 6.63 -11.32 1.86
CA SER A 73 6.55 -11.26 3.32
C SER A 73 6.54 -9.82 3.85
N GLN A 74 6.89 -8.82 3.05
CA GLN A 74 6.88 -7.39 3.40
C GLN A 74 5.49 -6.78 3.19
N TYR A 75 4.46 -7.45 3.72
CA TYR A 75 3.06 -7.12 3.42
C TYR A 75 2.65 -5.70 3.84
N LYS A 76 3.23 -5.16 4.93
CA LYS A 76 3.00 -3.77 5.35
C LYS A 76 3.56 -2.78 4.33
N PHE A 77 4.78 -3.01 3.85
CA PHE A 77 5.38 -2.21 2.79
C PHE A 77 4.53 -2.22 1.52
N HIS A 78 4.15 -3.42 1.04
CA HIS A 78 3.33 -3.57 -0.17
C HIS A 78 2.00 -2.86 -0.06
N TYR A 79 1.33 -2.98 1.09
CA TYR A 79 0.10 -2.24 1.34
C TYR A 79 0.31 -0.72 1.30
N VAL A 80 1.32 -0.20 1.99
CA VAL A 80 1.58 1.25 2.03
C VAL A 80 1.93 1.79 0.65
N SER A 81 2.78 1.08 -0.09
CA SER A 81 3.15 1.41 -1.47
C SER A 81 1.90 1.46 -2.36
N SER A 82 1.09 0.40 -2.33
CA SER A 82 -0.18 0.30 -3.07
C SER A 82 -1.19 1.40 -2.70
N PHE A 83 -1.32 1.74 -1.42
CA PHE A 83 -2.23 2.79 -0.96
C PHE A 83 -1.82 4.17 -1.46
N LEU A 84 -0.51 4.45 -1.50
CA LEU A 84 0.03 5.68 -2.07
C LEU A 84 -0.04 5.68 -3.59
N ASN A 85 0.17 4.53 -4.24
CA ASN A 85 0.04 4.37 -5.68
C ASN A 85 -1.40 4.69 -6.14
N CYS A 86 -2.43 4.39 -5.35
CA CYS A 86 -3.78 4.87 -5.64
C CYS A 86 -3.88 6.40 -5.82
N TYR A 87 -3.10 7.19 -5.08
CA TYR A 87 -3.04 8.64 -5.29
C TYR A 87 -2.30 9.03 -6.57
N VAL A 88 -1.34 8.23 -7.03
CA VAL A 88 -0.64 8.40 -8.31
C VAL A 88 -1.60 8.12 -9.46
N VAL A 89 -2.25 6.95 -9.47
CA VAL A 89 -3.25 6.53 -10.47
C VAL A 89 -4.40 7.54 -10.55
N ALA A 90 -4.87 8.06 -9.41
CA ALA A 90 -5.91 9.09 -9.38
C ALA A 90 -5.44 10.50 -9.80
N GLY A 91 -4.18 10.67 -10.20
CA GLY A 91 -3.58 11.94 -10.58
C GLY A 91 -3.52 12.98 -9.46
N LYS A 92 -3.49 12.54 -8.19
CA LYS A 92 -3.44 13.43 -7.01
C LYS A 92 -2.02 13.76 -6.58
N ILE A 93 -1.08 12.87 -6.85
CA ILE A 93 0.36 13.08 -6.67
C ILE A 93 1.10 12.52 -7.90
N ASP A 94 2.29 13.03 -8.16
CA ASP A 94 3.19 12.47 -9.17
C ASP A 94 4.17 11.46 -8.53
N GLU A 95 4.92 10.74 -9.38
CA GLU A 95 5.95 9.77 -8.95
C GLU A 95 7.00 10.41 -8.04
N MET A 96 7.48 11.62 -8.38
CA MET A 96 8.46 12.33 -7.55
C MET A 96 7.92 12.61 -6.14
N LYS A 97 6.65 12.94 -6.02
CA LYS A 97 5.98 13.17 -4.75
C LYS A 97 5.73 11.86 -4.02
N PHE A 98 5.35 10.80 -4.73
CA PHE A 98 5.24 9.45 -4.20
C PHE A 98 6.56 9.01 -3.56
N ASP A 99 7.69 9.10 -4.26
CA ASP A 99 9.02 8.72 -3.74
C ASP A 99 9.37 9.47 -2.45
N ARG A 100 9.12 10.78 -2.44
CA ARG A 100 9.35 11.61 -1.25
C ARG A 100 8.49 11.19 -0.07
N ILE A 101 7.25 10.75 -0.33
CA ILE A 101 6.33 10.27 0.71
C ILE A 101 6.77 8.89 1.20
N MET A 102 7.09 7.96 0.30
CA MET A 102 7.59 6.63 0.64
C MET A 102 8.86 6.70 1.47
N ASN A 103 9.86 7.49 1.06
CA ASN A 103 11.10 7.67 1.83
C ASN A 103 10.83 8.17 3.25
N TYR A 104 9.99 9.21 3.39
CA TYR A 104 9.62 9.72 4.70
C TYR A 104 8.87 8.69 5.55
N ILE A 105 8.00 7.89 4.95
CA ILE A 105 7.26 6.87 5.69
C ILE A 105 8.18 5.74 6.12
N ASN A 106 9.07 5.25 5.26
CA ASN A 106 10.03 4.20 5.59
C ASN A 106 10.96 4.62 6.75
N GLU A 107 11.30 5.91 6.86
CA GLU A 107 12.07 6.44 7.99
C GLU A 107 11.28 6.50 9.31
N ASN A 108 9.94 6.53 9.26
CA ASN A 108 9.09 6.80 10.41
C ASN A 108 8.17 5.63 10.81
N LEU A 109 7.99 4.63 9.95
CA LEU A 109 7.21 3.41 10.21
C LEU A 109 8.05 2.17 10.00
N ASN A 110 7.87 1.20 10.89
CA ASN A 110 8.43 -0.14 10.70
C ASN A 110 7.55 -0.94 9.72
N LEU A 111 7.85 -0.81 8.43
CA LEU A 111 7.11 -1.49 7.35
C LEU A 111 7.69 -2.84 6.94
N PHE A 112 8.89 -3.16 7.41
CA PHE A 112 9.58 -4.38 7.04
C PHE A 112 9.55 -5.38 8.20
N GLU A 113 9.45 -6.66 7.87
CA GLU A 113 9.53 -7.74 8.86
C GLU A 113 10.97 -7.90 9.36
N GLU A 114 11.11 -8.35 10.61
CA GLU A 114 12.42 -8.45 11.26
C GLU A 114 13.41 -9.30 10.44
N GLY A 115 14.61 -8.77 10.21
CA GLY A 115 15.66 -9.43 9.44
C GLY A 115 15.57 -9.25 7.93
N TYR A 116 14.61 -8.47 7.42
CA TYR A 116 14.59 -8.05 6.03
C TYR A 116 15.52 -6.85 5.81
N GLU A 117 16.57 -7.04 5.01
CA GLU A 117 17.45 -5.96 4.55
C GLU A 117 17.04 -5.55 3.12
N PRO A 118 16.33 -4.43 2.93
CA PRO A 118 16.11 -3.90 1.60
C PRO A 118 17.47 -3.48 1.01
N TYR A 119 17.80 -4.01 -0.17
CA TYR A 119 19.08 -3.81 -0.86
C TYR A 119 19.46 -2.33 -1.08
#